data_AF-A0A924MI87-F1
#
_entry.id   AF-A0A924MI87-F1
#
_cell.length_a   1.000
_cell.length_b   1.000
_cell.length_c   1.000
_cell.angle_alpha   90.00
_cell.angle_beta   90.00
_cell.angle_gamma   90.00
#
_symmetry.space_group_name_H-M   'P 1'
#
loop_
_entity.id
_entity.type
_entity.pdbx_description
1 polymer ?
#
loop_
_entity_poly.entity_id
_entity_poly.type
_entity_poly.pdbx_seq_one_letter_code
_entity_poly.pdbx_strand_id
1 'polypeptide(L)'
;MRGLTAGTFATTDSALTALTTSFCVDFLGFNKKEDINSKKSINQRHWVHVTFSFLMFLTVILFNEVNNKAVVGAIFTVASYTYGPLLGLYAFGLLLKKRGVHDKLVPFICVLSPAICYLLNANSVVLMGGYVFDNELILINGLITFLGLLLISNKQAKIAY
;
A
#
# COMPACT_ATOMS: atom_id res chain seq x y z
N MET A 1 -30.65 2.88 8.59
CA MET A 1 -29.62 3.93 8.44
C MET A 1 -28.62 3.97 9.61
N ARG A 2 -29.06 3.96 10.89
CA ARG A 2 -28.16 4.03 12.06
C ARG A 2 -27.06 2.95 12.12
N GLY A 3 -27.35 1.73 11.68
CA GLY A 3 -26.37 0.63 11.63
C GLY A 3 -25.27 0.83 10.57
N LEU A 4 -25.62 1.34 9.39
CA LEU A 4 -24.66 1.63 8.32
C LEU A 4 -23.71 2.76 8.74
N THR A 5 -24.26 3.83 9.32
CA THR A 5 -23.46 4.94 9.83
C THR A 5 -22.54 4.49 10.96
N ALA A 6 -23.04 3.69 11.92
CA ALA A 6 -22.22 3.16 13.00
C ALA A 6 -21.08 2.27 12.48
N GLY A 7 -21.36 1.41 11.50
CA GLY A 7 -20.36 0.57 10.85
C GLY A 7 -19.26 1.39 10.16
N THR A 8 -19.64 2.38 9.35
CA THR A 8 -18.68 3.25 8.65
C THR A 8 -17.84 4.10 9.60
N PHE A 9 -18.42 4.60 10.69
CA PHE A 9 -17.65 5.32 11.71
C PHE A 9 -16.62 4.40 12.38
N ALA A 10 -16.99 3.17 12.72
CA ALA A 10 -16.07 2.21 13.34
C ALA A 10 -14.91 1.81 12.39
N THR A 11 -15.18 1.58 11.10
CA THR A 11 -14.12 1.26 10.12
C THR A 11 -13.21 2.46 9.85
N THR A 12 -13.76 3.67 9.84
CA THR A 12 -12.96 4.90 9.65
C THR A 12 -12.05 5.16 10.85
N ASP A 13 -12.56 5.00 12.07
CA ASP A 13 -11.80 5.20 13.30
C ASP A 13 -10.61 4.22 13.41
N SER A 14 -10.86 2.93 13.13
CA SER A 14 -9.81 1.92 13.12
C SER A 14 -8.74 2.19 12.05
N ALA A 15 -9.11 2.63 10.85
CA ALA A 15 -8.16 3.00 9.80
C ALA A 15 -7.28 4.20 10.20
N LEU A 16 -7.88 5.25 10.78
CA LEU A 16 -7.16 6.43 11.26
C LEU A 16 -6.21 6.10 12.41
N THR A 17 -6.64 5.22 13.33
CA THR A 17 -5.82 4.72 14.43
C THR A 17 -4.64 3.89 13.92
N ALA A 18 -4.86 3.02 12.92
CA ALA A 18 -3.80 2.25 12.29
C ALA A 18 -2.76 3.17 11.61
N LEU A 19 -3.21 4.22 10.91
CA LEU A 19 -2.34 5.22 10.29
C LEU A 19 -1.50 5.98 11.32
N THR A 20 -2.15 6.44 12.40
CA THR A 20 -1.48 7.10 13.53
C THR A 20 -0.41 6.20 14.15
N THR A 21 -0.75 4.93 14.36
CA THR A 21 0.14 3.94 14.99
C THR A 21 1.33 3.63 14.08
N SER A 22 1.08 3.36 12.80
CA SER A 22 2.13 3.11 11.81
C SER A 22 3.08 4.31 11.72
N PHE A 23 2.55 5.54 11.71
CA PHE A 23 3.41 6.73 11.72
C PHE A 23 4.26 6.86 13.00
N CYS A 24 3.66 6.66 14.18
CA CYS A 24 4.38 6.74 15.45
C CYS A 24 5.47 5.66 15.57
N VAL A 25 5.20 4.46 15.07
CA VAL A 25 6.14 3.33 15.15
C VAL A 25 7.22 3.43 14.09
N ASP A 26 6.83 3.56 12.82
CA ASP A 26 7.74 3.43 11.67
C ASP A 26 8.56 4.71 11.45
N PHE A 27 7.95 5.89 11.62
CA PHE A 27 8.62 7.17 11.38
C PHE A 27 9.15 7.82 12.67
N LEU A 28 8.35 7.86 13.74
CA LEU A 28 8.77 8.47 15.01
C LEU A 28 9.56 7.51 15.92
N GLY A 29 9.69 6.25 15.52
CA GLY A 29 10.52 5.25 16.18
C GLY A 29 10.06 4.92 17.60
N PHE A 30 8.75 4.96 17.89
CA PHE A 30 8.24 4.72 19.25
C PHE A 30 8.64 3.34 19.80
N ASN A 31 8.81 2.33 18.94
CA ASN A 31 9.30 1.00 19.32
C ASN A 31 10.77 0.97 19.81
N LYS A 32 11.53 2.05 19.62
CA LYS A 32 12.95 2.15 20.00
C LYS A 32 13.18 3.04 21.23
N LYS A 33 12.12 3.63 21.79
CA LYS A 33 12.22 4.49 22.98
C LYS A 33 12.02 3.65 24.23
N GLU A 34 12.91 3.80 25.22
CA GLU A 34 12.78 3.13 26.52
C GLU A 34 11.51 3.55 27.27
N ASP A 35 11.02 4.78 27.01
CA ASP A 35 9.93 5.42 27.77
C ASP A 35 8.69 5.75 26.91
N ILE A 36 8.11 4.69 26.33
CA ILE A 36 6.95 4.74 25.42
C ILE A 36 5.71 5.38 26.09
N ASN A 37 5.59 5.26 27.42
CA ASN A 37 4.48 5.78 28.22
C ASN A 37 4.77 7.13 28.90
N SER A 38 5.89 7.78 28.56
CA SER A 38 6.16 9.12 29.04
C SER A 38 5.07 10.11 28.59
N LYS A 39 4.78 11.12 29.42
CA LYS A 39 3.80 12.18 29.12
C LYS A 39 4.07 12.85 27.75
N LYS A 40 5.34 12.96 27.37
CA LYS A 40 5.77 13.50 26.07
C LYS A 40 5.37 12.59 24.90
N SER A 41 5.58 11.28 25.02
CA SER A 41 5.21 10.29 24.00
C SER A 41 3.69 10.24 23.79
N ILE A 42 2.92 10.26 24.89
CA ILE A 42 1.45 10.30 24.85
C ILE A 42 0.95 11.56 24.16
N ASN A 43 1.44 12.74 24.56
CA ASN A 43 1.07 14.00 23.91
C ASN A 43 1.42 14.01 22.42
N GLN A 44 2.59 13.47 22.06
CA GLN A 44 3.01 13.38 20.65
C GLN A 44 2.06 12.47 19.84
N ARG A 45 1.63 11.32 20.38
CA ARG A 45 0.64 10.46 19.73
C ARG A 45 -0.71 11.17 19.53
N HIS A 46 -1.18 11.93 20.52
CA HIS A 46 -2.41 12.71 20.38
C HIS A 46 -2.31 13.77 19.27
N TRP A 47 -1.20 14.50 19.21
CA TRP A 47 -0.97 15.48 18.14
C TRP A 47 -0.89 14.85 16.75
N VAL A 48 -0.23 13.70 16.63
CA VAL A 48 -0.18 12.93 15.38
C VAL A 48 -1.59 12.48 14.99
N HIS A 49 -2.37 11.95 15.93
CA HIS A 49 -3.75 11.52 15.66
C HIS A 49 -4.62 12.66 15.15
N VAL A 50 -4.64 13.80 15.86
CA VAL A 50 -5.41 14.99 15.47
C VAL A 50 -4.98 15.51 14.09
N THR A 51 -3.68 15.49 13.81
CA THR A 51 -3.13 15.91 12.51
C THR A 51 -3.61 14.98 11.39
N PHE A 52 -3.59 13.67 11.60
CA PHE A 52 -4.13 12.72 10.61
C PHE A 52 -5.66 12.81 10.49
N SER A 53 -6.40 13.08 11.57
CA SER A 53 -7.86 13.33 11.49
C SER A 53 -8.14 14.51 10.57
N PHE A 54 -7.41 15.61 10.76
CA PHE A 54 -7.56 16.81 9.94
C PHE A 54 -7.12 16.59 8.49
N LEU A 55 -6.00 15.88 8.27
CA LEU A 55 -5.52 15.53 6.93
C LEU A 55 -6.52 14.64 6.17
N MET A 56 -7.10 13.65 6.85
CA MET A 56 -8.13 12.79 6.27
C MET A 56 -9.38 13.60 5.90
N PHE A 57 -9.83 14.50 6.78
CA PHE A 57 -10.95 15.40 6.49
C PHE A 57 -10.68 16.26 5.25
N LEU A 58 -9.49 16.86 5.15
CA LEU A 58 -9.10 17.65 3.98
C LEU A 58 -9.05 16.81 2.70
N THR A 59 -8.52 15.59 2.79
CA THR A 59 -8.45 14.65 1.67
C THR A 59 -9.85 14.31 1.16
N VAL A 60 -10.81 14.07 2.05
CA VAL A 60 -12.21 13.80 1.66
C VAL A 60 -12.82 14.98 0.91
N ILE A 61 -12.63 16.22 1.39
CA ILE A 61 -13.10 17.43 0.69
C ILE A 61 -12.46 17.55 -0.69
N LEU A 62 -11.14 17.38 -0.78
CA LEU A 62 -10.42 17.47 -2.04
C LEU A 62 -10.89 16.41 -3.05
N PHE A 63 -11.10 15.16 -2.62
CA PHE A 63 -11.62 14.11 -3.49
C PHE A 63 -13.05 14.38 -3.94
N ASN A 64 -13.86 15.01 -3.08
CA ASN A 64 -15.23 15.42 -3.43
C ASN A 64 -15.25 16.52 -4.51
N GLU A 65 -14.31 17.47 -4.46
CA GLU A 65 -14.22 18.58 -5.42
C GLU A 65 -13.55 18.18 -6.75
N VAL A 66 -12.47 17.39 -6.70
CA VAL A 66 -11.62 17.13 -7.89
C VAL A 66 -12.14 15.98 -8.75
N ASN A 67 -12.84 15.00 -8.17
CA ASN A 67 -13.12 13.75 -8.86
C ASN A 67 -14.60 13.60 -9.20
N ASN A 68 -14.92 13.63 -10.49
CA ASN A 68 -16.27 13.40 -11.00
C ASN A 68 -16.62 11.90 -11.15
N LYS A 69 -15.67 11.00 -10.82
CA LYS A 69 -15.88 9.54 -10.77
C LYS A 69 -16.29 9.12 -9.36
N ALA A 70 -16.94 7.96 -9.25
CA ALA A 70 -17.23 7.34 -7.96
C ALA A 70 -15.94 7.24 -7.12
N VAL A 71 -15.92 7.87 -5.93
CA VAL A 71 -14.77 7.90 -5.01
C VAL A 71 -14.19 6.50 -4.79
N VAL A 72 -15.07 5.51 -4.68
CA VAL A 72 -14.72 4.09 -4.55
C VAL A 72 -13.80 3.62 -5.68
N GLY A 73 -14.10 3.96 -6.94
CA GLY A 73 -13.29 3.57 -8.09
C GLY A 73 -11.90 4.21 -8.08
N ALA A 74 -11.79 5.46 -7.63
CA ALA A 74 -10.48 6.11 -7.49
C ALA A 74 -9.63 5.47 -6.39
N ILE A 75 -10.24 5.11 -5.25
CA ILE A 75 -9.56 4.38 -4.18
C ILE A 75 -9.04 3.03 -4.69
N PHE A 76 -9.88 2.27 -5.41
CA PHE A 76 -9.46 0.99 -6.00
C PHE A 76 -8.35 1.15 -7.05
N THR A 77 -8.41 2.21 -7.86
CA THR A 77 -7.35 2.51 -8.83
C THR A 77 -6.02 2.75 -8.12
N VAL A 78 -6.01 3.63 -7.11
CA VAL A 78 -4.80 3.93 -6.33
C VAL A 78 -4.29 2.67 -5.62
N ALA A 79 -5.17 1.91 -4.99
CA ALA A 79 -4.85 0.65 -4.34
C ALA A 79 -4.24 -0.37 -5.31
N SER A 80 -4.73 -0.44 -6.56
CA SER A 80 -4.20 -1.36 -7.58
C SER A 80 -2.75 -1.04 -7.95
N TYR A 81 -2.40 0.24 -8.02
CA TYR A 81 -1.03 0.66 -8.31
C TYR A 81 -0.07 0.53 -7.11
N THR A 82 -0.54 0.81 -5.89
CA THR A 82 0.32 0.83 -4.69
C THR A 82 0.40 -0.51 -3.97
N TYR A 83 -0.72 -1.23 -3.84
CA TYR A 83 -0.75 -2.56 -3.19
C TYR A 83 -0.36 -3.69 -4.13
N GLY A 84 -0.38 -3.49 -5.44
CA GLY A 84 0.13 -4.46 -6.41
C GLY A 84 1.56 -4.93 -6.10
N PRO A 85 2.56 -4.03 -6.01
CA PRO A 85 3.93 -4.42 -5.69
C PRO A 85 4.08 -5.06 -4.30
N LEU A 86 3.34 -4.57 -3.31
CA LEU A 86 3.35 -5.15 -1.97
C LEU A 86 2.79 -6.58 -1.96
N LEU A 87 1.73 -6.84 -2.73
CA LEU A 87 1.18 -8.17 -2.95
C LEU A 87 2.22 -9.10 -3.61
N GLY A 88 2.92 -8.61 -4.63
CA GLY A 88 3.98 -9.37 -5.31
C GLY A 88 5.17 -9.70 -4.40
N LEU A 89 5.63 -8.73 -3.61
CA LEU A 89 6.68 -8.92 -2.60
C LEU A 89 6.28 -9.96 -1.55
N TYR A 90 5.07 -9.83 -1.01
CA TYR A 90 4.56 -10.72 0.03
C TYR A 90 4.37 -12.15 -0.52
N ALA A 91 3.78 -12.29 -1.70
CA ALA A 91 3.63 -13.58 -2.37
C ALA A 91 4.99 -14.24 -2.65
N PHE A 92 5.99 -13.47 -3.10
CA PHE A 92 7.35 -13.96 -3.32
C PHE A 92 7.97 -14.49 -2.02
N GLY A 93 7.93 -13.71 -0.95
CA GLY A 93 8.48 -14.11 0.35
C GLY A 93 7.81 -15.35 0.94
N LEU A 94 6.49 -15.50 0.76
CA LEU A 94 5.75 -16.67 1.24
C LEU A 94 6.00 -17.94 0.41
N LEU A 95 6.00 -17.83 -0.93
CA LEU A 95 6.06 -18.98 -1.84
C LEU A 95 7.51 -19.44 -2.11
N LEU A 96 8.47 -18.51 -2.11
CA LEU A 96 9.86 -18.76 -2.50
C LEU A 96 10.85 -18.60 -1.35
N LYS A 97 10.56 -19.22 -0.20
CA LYS A 97 11.37 -19.16 1.04
C LYS A 97 12.85 -19.52 0.90
N LYS A 98 13.26 -20.25 -0.14
CA LYS A 98 14.64 -20.72 -0.37
C LYS A 98 15.45 -19.82 -1.31
N ARG A 99 14.89 -18.67 -1.68
CA ARG A 99 15.41 -17.77 -2.68
C ARG A 99 15.61 -16.39 -2.05
N GLY A 100 16.83 -15.89 -2.15
CA GLY A 100 17.15 -14.52 -1.77
C GLY A 100 16.89 -13.58 -2.95
N VAL A 101 16.49 -12.35 -2.65
CA VAL A 101 16.41 -11.26 -3.63
C VAL A 101 17.56 -10.28 -3.39
N HIS A 102 17.98 -9.57 -4.43
CA HIS A 102 18.93 -8.48 -4.26
C HIS A 102 18.20 -7.25 -3.71
N ASP A 103 18.35 -6.98 -2.42
CA ASP A 103 17.63 -5.90 -1.71
C ASP A 103 17.72 -4.54 -2.41
N LYS A 104 18.85 -4.22 -3.05
CA LYS A 104 19.04 -2.97 -3.79
C LYS A 104 18.18 -2.86 -5.05
N LEU A 105 17.81 -3.98 -5.67
CA LEU A 105 17.01 -4.01 -6.91
C LEU A 105 15.50 -4.05 -6.64
N VAL A 106 15.10 -4.44 -5.42
CA VAL A 106 13.69 -4.57 -5.03
C VAL A 106 12.91 -3.25 -5.22
N PRO A 107 13.38 -2.08 -4.74
CA PRO A 107 12.65 -0.82 -4.93
C PRO A 107 12.47 -0.45 -6.41
N PHE A 108 13.45 -0.75 -7.26
CA PHE A 108 13.36 -0.49 -8.69
C PHE A 108 12.25 -1.30 -9.34
N ILE A 109 12.13 -2.60 -9.00
CA ILE A 109 11.04 -3.44 -9.51
C ILE A 109 9.69 -2.93 -9.01
N CYS A 110 9.60 -2.51 -7.75
CA CYS A 110 8.36 -2.01 -7.16
C CYS A 110 7.87 -0.70 -7.79
N VAL A 111 8.75 0.10 -8.38
CA VAL A 111 8.39 1.32 -9.15
C VAL A 111 8.14 0.98 -10.61
N LEU A 112 8.93 0.07 -11.19
CA LEU A 112 8.80 -0.36 -12.58
C LEU A 112 7.47 -1.08 -12.82
N SER A 113 7.01 -1.89 -11.88
CA SER A 113 5.78 -2.68 -12.03
C SER A 113 4.52 -1.81 -12.21
N PRO A 114 4.24 -0.81 -11.36
CA PRO A 114 3.16 0.15 -11.59
C PRO A 114 3.30 0.91 -12.92
N ALA A 115 4.53 1.26 -13.33
CA ALA A 115 4.78 1.95 -14.60
C ALA A 115 4.43 1.07 -15.80
N ILE A 116 4.81 -0.21 -15.77
CA ILE A 116 4.42 -1.18 -16.80
C ILE A 116 2.91 -1.38 -16.80
N CYS A 117 2.28 -1.53 -15.62
CA CYS A 117 0.82 -1.63 -15.51
C CYS A 117 0.10 -0.41 -16.09
N TYR A 118 0.64 0.79 -15.87
CA TYR A 118 0.07 2.02 -16.42
C TYR A 118 0.15 2.03 -17.95
N LEU A 119 1.30 1.65 -18.52
CA LEU A 119 1.47 1.53 -19.97
C LEU A 119 0.56 0.45 -20.57
N LEU A 120 0.42 -0.70 -19.90
CA LEU A 120 -0.48 -1.76 -20.32
C LEU A 120 -1.93 -1.28 -20.33
N ASN A 121 -2.38 -0.60 -19.27
CA ASN A 121 -3.73 -0.08 -19.21
C ASN A 121 -3.99 1.01 -20.26
N ALA A 122 -3.01 1.86 -20.54
CA ALA A 122 -3.14 2.90 -21.57
C ALA A 122 -3.25 2.32 -22.99
N ASN A 123 -2.64 1.17 -23.26
CA ASN A 123 -2.62 0.54 -24.58
C ASN A 123 -3.58 -0.66 -24.71
N SER A 124 -4.27 -1.07 -23.64
CA SER A 124 -5.07 -2.30 -23.60
C SER A 124 -6.23 -2.29 -24.60
N VAL A 125 -6.86 -1.14 -24.78
CA VAL A 125 -7.99 -0.97 -25.72
C VAL A 125 -7.56 -1.27 -27.16
N VAL A 126 -6.34 -0.87 -27.54
CA VAL A 126 -5.79 -1.08 -28.89
C VAL A 126 -5.21 -2.48 -29.02
N LEU A 127 -4.46 -2.94 -28.00
CA LEU A 127 -3.68 -4.17 -28.06
C LEU A 127 -4.53 -5.44 -27.80
N MET A 128 -5.60 -5.33 -27.03
CA MET A 128 -6.44 -6.46 -26.58
C MET A 128 -7.89 -6.36 -27.08
N GLY A 129 -8.12 -5.62 -28.17
CA GLY A 129 -9.42 -5.59 -28.86
C GLY A 129 -10.55 -4.94 -28.05
N GLY A 130 -10.25 -3.88 -27.30
CA GLY A 130 -11.24 -3.13 -26.52
C GLY A 130 -11.28 -3.45 -25.03
N TYR A 131 -10.40 -4.32 -24.52
CA TYR A 131 -10.35 -4.66 -23.10
C TYR A 131 -9.84 -3.49 -22.25
N VAL A 132 -10.52 -3.21 -21.13
CA VAL A 132 -10.19 -2.14 -20.18
C VAL A 132 -9.87 -2.75 -18.84
N PHE A 133 -8.67 -2.51 -18.33
CA PHE A 133 -8.30 -2.95 -16.99
C PHE A 133 -8.96 -2.06 -15.93
N ASP A 134 -9.55 -2.69 -14.93
CA ASP A 134 -10.13 -2.04 -13.75
C ASP A 134 -9.45 -2.62 -12.49
N ASN A 135 -10.22 -3.21 -11.57
CA ASN A 135 -9.71 -3.77 -10.32
C ASN A 135 -8.73 -4.95 -10.50
N GLU A 136 -8.72 -5.61 -11.67
CA GLU A 136 -7.81 -6.71 -12.00
C GLU A 136 -6.34 -6.25 -12.07
N LEU A 137 -6.12 -4.94 -12.25
CA LEU A 137 -4.77 -4.37 -12.35
C LEU A 137 -3.93 -4.65 -11.09
N ILE A 138 -4.55 -4.80 -9.92
CA ILE A 138 -3.85 -5.19 -8.69
C ILE A 138 -3.15 -6.54 -8.82
N LEU A 139 -3.83 -7.52 -9.45
CA LEU A 139 -3.31 -8.88 -9.63
C LEU A 139 -2.17 -8.87 -10.66
N ILE A 140 -2.35 -8.12 -11.75
CA ILE A 140 -1.35 -7.98 -12.80
C ILE A 140 -0.10 -7.30 -12.27
N ASN A 141 -0.26 -6.21 -11.51
CA ASN A 141 0.85 -5.49 -10.88
C ASN A 141 1.58 -6.38 -9.85
N GLY A 142 0.83 -7.15 -9.06
CA GLY A 142 1.41 -8.16 -8.17
C GLY A 142 2.19 -9.24 -8.91
N LEU A 143 1.65 -9.72 -10.03
CA LEU A 143 2.31 -10.74 -10.85
C LEU A 143 3.60 -10.21 -11.51
N ILE A 144 3.56 -9.01 -12.08
CA ILE A 144 4.75 -8.38 -12.68
C ILE A 144 5.82 -8.18 -11.61
N THR A 145 5.46 -7.71 -10.42
CA THR A 145 6.40 -7.58 -9.31
C THR A 145 6.98 -8.94 -8.90
N PHE A 146 6.13 -9.97 -8.74
CA PHE A 146 6.58 -11.32 -8.39
C PHE A 146 7.56 -11.90 -9.43
N LEU A 147 7.25 -11.75 -10.72
CA LEU A 147 8.12 -12.21 -11.82
C LEU A 147 9.42 -11.40 -11.88
N GLY A 148 9.36 -10.09 -11.68
CA GLY A 148 10.55 -9.24 -11.59
C GLY A 148 11.48 -9.68 -10.47
N LEU A 149 10.93 -9.98 -9.28
CA LEU A 149 11.69 -10.52 -8.15
C LEU A 149 12.28 -11.89 -8.47
N LEU A 150 11.55 -12.74 -9.19
CA LEU A 150 12.04 -14.06 -9.62
C LEU A 150 13.24 -13.96 -10.55
N LEU A 151 13.29 -12.96 -11.44
CA LEU A 151 14.40 -12.72 -12.36
C LEU A 151 15.67 -12.27 -11.64
N ILE A 152 15.54 -11.45 -10.59
CA ILE A 152 16.69 -10.97 -9.80
C ILE A 152 17.06 -11.89 -8.65
N SER A 153 16.35 -13.01 -8.48
CA SER A 153 16.51 -13.89 -7.34
C SER A 153 17.56 -14.96 -7.57
N ASN A 154 18.41 -15.15 -6.57
CA ASN A 154 19.39 -16.23 -6.53
C ASN A 154 18.94 -17.34 -5.56
N LYS A 155 19.31 -18.60 -5.88
CA LYS A 155 19.21 -19.69 -4.90
C LYS A 155 20.12 -19.33 -3.74
N GLN A 156 19.55 -19.20 -2.54
CA GLN A 156 20.35 -18.97 -1.35
C GLN A 156 21.08 -20.28 -1.04
N ALA A 157 22.40 -20.31 -1.22
CA ALA A 157 23.21 -21.41 -0.74
C ALA A 157 22.99 -21.48 0.78
N LYS A 158 22.61 -22.66 1.29
CA LYS A 158 22.45 -22.90 2.73
C LYS A 158 23.71 -22.36 3.43
N ILE A 159 23.55 -21.35 4.28
CA ILE A 159 24.57 -21.09 5.31
C ILE A 159 24.47 -22.30 6.24
N ALA A 160 25.43 -23.22 6.12
CA ALA A 160 25.58 -24.33 7.05
C ALA A 160 25.93 -23.73 8.42
N TYR A 161 25.01 -23.84 9.36
CA TYR A 161 25.29 -23.65 10.78
C TYR A 161 25.96 -24.91 11.33
#